data_AF-A0A6L5NYL6-F1
#
_entry.id   AF-A0A6L5NYL6-F1
#
_cell.length_a   1.000
_cell.length_b   1.000
_cell.length_c   1.000
_cell.angle_alpha   90.00
_cell.angle_beta   90.00
_cell.angle_gamma   90.00
#
_symmetry.space_group_name_H-M   'P 1'
#
loop_
_entity.id
_entity.type
_entity.pdbx_description
1 polymer ?
#
loop_
_entity_poly.entity_id
_entity_poly.type
_entity_poly.pdbx_seq_one_letter_code
_entity_poly.pdbx_strand_id
1 'polypeptide(L)'
;MKKQQGFTLIELVVVIIILGILAVTAAPKFINLQGDAYKSTLEGLKASLQGANTLVYSKAAIQGLEKDDDGVVDLGDTSSVKSRFGYLQNDATSLTTALQLDTTNEWKIVEGAADQSTATILYQVGSPYSSTVACNLEYTPAQSVNGLPTYTVKADGC
;
A
#
# COMPACT_ATOMS: atom_id res chain seq x y z
N MET A 1 -49.02 -14.65 40.51
CA MET A 1 -48.31 -15.52 39.53
C MET A 1 -48.36 -14.84 38.17
N LYS A 2 -47.22 -14.37 37.64
CA LYS A 2 -47.16 -13.83 36.27
C LYS A 2 -47.13 -15.02 35.31
N LYS A 3 -48.06 -15.10 34.34
CA LYS A 3 -48.01 -16.11 33.26
C LYS A 3 -46.76 -15.85 32.42
N GLN A 4 -45.85 -16.83 32.38
CA GLN A 4 -44.72 -16.81 31.47
C GLN A 4 -45.26 -17.14 30.07
N GLN A 5 -45.34 -16.12 29.20
CA GLN A 5 -45.61 -16.34 27.78
C GLN A 5 -44.34 -16.94 27.16
N GLY A 6 -44.38 -18.24 26.86
CA GLY A 6 -43.32 -18.91 26.12
C GLY A 6 -43.30 -18.46 24.66
N PHE A 7 -42.11 -18.50 24.05
CA PHE A 7 -41.94 -18.30 22.61
C PHE A 7 -42.71 -19.37 21.83
N THR A 8 -43.38 -18.99 20.74
CA THR A 8 -44.06 -19.94 19.85
C THR A 8 -43.05 -20.61 18.91
N LEU A 9 -43.35 -21.86 18.50
CA LEU A 9 -42.52 -22.56 17.51
C LEU A 9 -42.45 -21.80 16.18
N ILE A 10 -43.53 -21.12 15.79
CA ILE A 10 -43.56 -20.35 14.54
C ILE A 10 -42.66 -19.12 14.60
N GLU A 11 -42.59 -18.41 15.74
CA GLU A 11 -41.67 -17.29 15.91
C GLU A 11 -40.22 -17.74 15.77
N LEU A 12 -39.85 -18.89 16.35
CA LEU A 12 -38.49 -19.41 16.23
C LEU A 12 -38.15 -19.80 14.78
N VAL A 13 -39.08 -20.42 14.06
CA VAL A 13 -38.88 -20.78 12.64
C VAL A 13 -38.73 -19.55 11.75
N VAL A 14 -39.58 -18.53 11.93
CA VAL A 14 -39.51 -17.29 11.14
C VAL A 14 -38.19 -16.57 11.37
N VAL A 15 -37.68 -16.53 12.59
CA VAL A 15 -36.38 -15.91 12.90
C VAL A 15 -35.24 -16.62 12.16
N ILE A 16 -35.20 -17.95 12.16
CA ILE A 16 -34.14 -18.71 11.47
C ILE A 16 -34.21 -18.49 9.95
N ILE A 17 -35.42 -18.42 9.38
CA ILE A 17 -35.62 -18.14 7.95
C ILE A 17 -35.07 -16.75 7.60
N ILE A 18 -35.42 -15.72 8.39
CA ILE A 18 -34.94 -14.35 8.16
C ILE A 18 -33.41 -14.30 8.27
N LEU A 19 -32.83 -14.93 9.31
CA LEU A 19 -31.38 -15.01 9.47
C LEU A 19 -30.71 -15.74 8.30
N GLY A 20 -31.34 -16.79 7.76
CA GLY A 20 -30.85 -17.50 6.58
C GLY A 20 -30.77 -16.62 5.33
N ILE A 21 -31.81 -15.82 5.06
CA ILE A 21 -31.83 -14.89 3.91
C ILE A 21 -30.77 -13.80 4.07
N LEU A 22 -30.64 -13.23 5.27
CA LEU A 22 -29.63 -12.20 5.56
C LEU A 22 -28.20 -12.75 5.44
N ALA A 23 -27.97 -14.00 5.87
CA ALA A 23 -26.64 -14.62 5.77
C ALA A 23 -26.21 -14.83 4.32
N VAL A 24 -27.09 -15.35 3.45
CA VAL A 24 -26.77 -15.62 2.04
C VAL A 24 -26.51 -14.34 1.25
N THR A 25 -27.22 -13.25 1.57
CA THR A 25 -27.02 -11.97 0.89
C THR A 25 -25.80 -11.20 1.38
N ALA A 26 -25.42 -11.35 2.66
CA ALA A 26 -24.26 -10.67 3.24
C ALA A 26 -22.93 -11.39 2.96
N ALA A 27 -22.91 -12.73 2.92
CA ALA A 27 -21.69 -13.51 2.80
C ALA A 27 -20.80 -13.14 1.59
N PRO A 28 -21.34 -12.92 0.36
CA PRO A 28 -20.50 -12.53 -0.78
C PRO A 28 -19.81 -11.18 -0.61
N LYS A 29 -20.45 -10.22 0.08
CA LYS A 29 -19.81 -8.92 0.37
C LYS A 29 -18.71 -9.08 1.41
N PHE A 30 -18.95 -9.86 2.47
CA PHE A 30 -17.94 -10.11 3.50
C PHE A 30 -16.67 -10.78 2.96
N ILE A 31 -16.78 -11.64 1.96
CA ILE A 31 -15.63 -12.30 1.33
C ILE A 31 -14.75 -11.30 0.56
N ASN A 32 -15.34 -10.34 -0.16
CA ASN A 32 -14.60 -9.39 -1.00
C ASN A 32 -14.08 -8.15 -0.25
N LEU A 33 -14.58 -7.86 0.96
CA LEU A 33 -14.19 -6.68 1.73
C LEU A 33 -12.69 -6.62 2.06
N GLN A 34 -12.04 -7.76 2.27
CA GLN A 34 -10.61 -7.79 2.59
C GLN A 34 -9.75 -7.40 1.39
N GLY A 35 -10.03 -7.97 0.21
CA GLY A 35 -9.31 -7.62 -1.02
C GLY A 35 -9.49 -6.15 -1.40
N ASP A 36 -10.72 -5.63 -1.30
CA ASP A 36 -11.01 -4.21 -1.52
C ASP A 36 -10.27 -3.31 -0.52
N ALA A 37 -10.15 -3.74 0.75
CA ALA A 37 -9.41 -3.01 1.77
C ALA A 37 -7.90 -2.95 1.47
N TYR A 38 -7.30 -4.08 1.08
CA TYR A 38 -5.89 -4.11 0.67
C TYR A 38 -5.63 -3.24 -0.56
N LYS A 39 -6.48 -3.35 -1.58
CA LYS A 39 -6.39 -2.51 -2.78
C LYS A 39 -6.46 -1.02 -2.46
N SER A 40 -7.42 -0.62 -1.62
CA SER A 40 -7.56 0.78 -1.18
C SER A 40 -6.31 1.27 -0.44
N THR A 41 -5.76 0.42 0.43
CA THR A 41 -4.54 0.70 1.21
C THR A 41 -3.32 0.88 0.30
N LEU A 42 -3.18 0.05 -0.74
CA LEU A 42 -2.11 0.16 -1.74
C LEU A 42 -2.24 1.40 -2.61
N GLU A 43 -3.46 1.78 -3.02
CA GLU A 43 -3.68 3.05 -3.73
C GLU A 43 -3.36 4.26 -2.84
N GLY A 44 -3.69 4.17 -1.54
CA GLY A 44 -3.28 5.16 -0.54
C GLY A 44 -1.76 5.28 -0.45
N LEU A 45 -1.05 4.16 -0.35
CA LEU A 45 0.42 4.14 -0.34
C LEU A 45 1.01 4.75 -1.63
N LYS A 46 0.44 4.41 -2.80
CA LYS A 46 0.86 4.98 -4.08
C LYS A 46 0.72 6.50 -4.09
N ALA A 47 -0.40 7.04 -3.63
CA ALA A 47 -0.61 8.48 -3.54
C ALA A 47 0.41 9.14 -2.58
N SER A 48 0.66 8.53 -1.42
CA SER A 48 1.69 9.00 -0.47
C SER A 48 3.07 9.01 -1.09
N LEU A 49 3.45 7.96 -1.84
CA LEU A 49 4.74 7.87 -2.50
C LEU A 49 4.90 8.89 -3.63
N GLN A 50 3.84 9.14 -4.41
CA GLN A 50 3.83 10.23 -5.41
C GLN A 50 4.01 11.60 -4.75
N GLY A 51 3.34 11.84 -3.62
CA GLY A 51 3.49 13.05 -2.82
C GLY A 51 4.92 13.20 -2.30
N ALA A 52 5.49 12.15 -1.69
CA ALA A 52 6.87 12.14 -1.20
C ALA A 52 7.87 12.44 -2.32
N ASN A 53 7.70 11.81 -3.49
CA ASN A 53 8.56 12.09 -4.65
C ASN A 53 8.45 13.52 -5.15
N THR A 54 7.28 14.16 -5.07
CA THR A 54 7.10 15.57 -5.43
C THR A 54 7.88 16.48 -4.46
N LEU A 55 7.87 16.16 -3.17
CA LEU A 55 8.61 16.90 -2.15
C LEU A 55 10.13 16.70 -2.29
N VAL A 56 10.57 15.46 -2.49
CA VAL A 56 11.99 15.11 -2.72
C VAL A 56 12.50 15.79 -3.97
N TYR A 57 11.74 15.78 -5.07
CA TYR A 57 12.11 16.49 -6.29
C TYR A 57 12.24 17.99 -6.08
N SER A 58 11.32 18.59 -5.32
CA SER A 58 11.40 20.02 -4.97
C SER A 58 12.67 20.33 -4.17
N LYS A 59 13.04 19.47 -3.23
CA LYS A 59 14.28 19.60 -2.44
C LYS A 59 15.53 19.38 -3.31
N ALA A 60 15.51 18.37 -4.18
CA ALA A 60 16.59 18.09 -5.12
C ALA A 60 16.85 19.28 -6.06
N ALA A 61 15.80 19.88 -6.61
CA ALA A 61 15.90 21.05 -7.48
C ALA A 61 16.47 22.28 -6.77
N ILE A 62 16.14 22.47 -5.49
CA ILE A 62 16.73 23.55 -4.67
C ILE A 62 18.23 23.29 -4.42
N GLN A 63 18.61 22.03 -4.27
CA GLN A 63 20.01 21.61 -4.04
C GLN A 63 20.82 21.43 -5.33
N GLY A 64 20.18 21.55 -6.51
CA GLY A 64 20.81 21.35 -7.82
C GLY A 64 21.10 19.89 -8.17
N LEU A 65 20.40 18.95 -7.54
CA LEU A 65 20.58 17.50 -7.68
C LEU A 65 19.52 16.86 -8.59
N GLU A 66 18.62 17.64 -9.19
CA GLU A 66 17.47 17.13 -9.96
C GLU A 66 17.85 16.41 -11.27
N LYS A 67 19.12 16.48 -11.67
CA LYS A 67 19.65 15.84 -12.89
C LYS A 67 20.67 14.75 -12.60
N ASP A 68 21.04 14.58 -11.34
CA ASP A 68 22.06 13.61 -10.95
C ASP A 68 21.47 12.20 -11.00
N ASP A 69 22.21 11.26 -11.60
CA ASP A 69 21.82 9.85 -11.66
C ASP A 69 21.88 9.17 -10.28
N ASP A 70 22.78 9.63 -9.42
CA ASP A 70 22.90 9.20 -8.02
C ASP A 70 23.25 10.42 -7.15
N GLY A 71 22.23 10.97 -6.47
CA GLY A 71 22.35 12.14 -5.63
C GLY A 71 21.80 11.89 -4.23
N VAL A 72 22.28 12.63 -3.23
CA VAL A 72 21.78 12.55 -1.85
C VAL A 72 21.06 13.85 -1.52
N VAL A 73 19.74 13.79 -1.36
CA VAL A 73 18.90 14.95 -1.07
C VAL A 73 18.77 15.11 0.44
N ASP A 74 19.16 16.27 0.95
CA ASP A 74 18.93 16.64 2.35
C ASP A 74 17.47 17.07 2.55
N LEU A 75 16.74 16.37 3.42
CA LEU A 75 15.36 16.71 3.77
C LEU A 75 15.30 17.77 4.88
N GLY A 76 16.39 17.95 5.63
CA GLY A 76 16.50 18.81 6.81
C GLY A 76 16.73 18.01 8.10
N ASP A 77 17.15 18.72 9.16
CA ASP A 77 17.29 18.24 10.55
C ASP A 77 18.15 16.98 10.79
N THR A 78 18.91 16.51 9.80
CA THR A 78 19.77 15.29 9.71
C THR A 78 19.22 14.11 8.89
N SER A 79 18.04 14.23 8.27
CA SER A 79 17.52 13.18 7.39
C SER A 79 17.88 13.43 5.93
N SER A 80 18.47 12.43 5.28
CA SER A 80 18.75 12.46 3.84
C SER A 80 18.22 11.21 3.16
N VAL A 81 17.92 11.34 1.87
CA VAL A 81 17.43 10.25 1.03
C VAL A 81 18.23 10.19 -0.26
N LYS A 82 18.47 8.98 -0.75
CA LYS A 82 19.05 8.79 -2.07
C LYS A 82 18.02 9.11 -3.13
N SER A 83 18.49 9.80 -4.15
CA SER A 83 17.70 10.26 -5.27
C SER A 83 18.37 9.92 -6.59
N ARG A 84 17.55 9.79 -7.62
CA ARG A 84 17.93 9.57 -9.00
C ARG A 84 17.05 10.46 -9.86
N PHE A 85 17.68 11.37 -10.58
CA PHE A 85 17.04 12.43 -11.36
C PHE A 85 16.00 13.22 -10.54
N GLY A 86 16.37 13.52 -9.29
CA GLY A 86 15.52 14.24 -8.33
C GLY A 86 14.42 13.43 -7.64
N TYR A 87 14.21 12.16 -7.99
CA TYR A 87 13.20 11.30 -7.35
C TYR A 87 13.84 10.24 -6.46
N LEU A 88 13.11 9.67 -5.50
CA LEU A 88 13.62 8.62 -4.61
C LEU A 88 14.18 7.43 -5.38
N GLN A 89 15.32 6.90 -4.94
CA GLN A 89 15.82 5.62 -5.43
C GLN A 89 14.98 4.43 -4.91
N ASN A 90 15.22 3.25 -5.46
CA ASN A 90 14.50 2.02 -5.13
C ASN A 90 14.97 1.37 -3.81
N ASP A 91 15.74 2.08 -2.98
CA ASP A 91 16.28 1.57 -1.71
C ASP A 91 15.28 1.67 -0.54
N ALA A 92 15.23 0.64 0.30
CA ALA A 92 14.28 0.59 1.41
C ALA A 92 14.54 1.68 2.45
N THR A 93 15.79 2.10 2.64
CA THR A 93 16.13 3.16 3.61
C THR A 93 15.50 4.49 3.22
N SER A 94 15.70 4.95 1.98
CA SER A 94 15.16 6.22 1.48
C SER A 94 13.64 6.19 1.38
N LEU A 95 13.07 5.07 0.93
CA LEU A 95 11.61 4.89 0.90
C LEU A 95 11.01 4.94 2.31
N THR A 96 11.62 4.26 3.28
CA THR A 96 11.15 4.26 4.67
C THR A 96 11.27 5.64 5.30
N THR A 97 12.38 6.34 5.08
CA THR A 97 12.60 7.71 5.60
C THR A 97 11.63 8.71 4.97
N ALA A 98 11.42 8.66 3.65
CA ALA A 98 10.56 9.62 2.94
C ALA A 98 9.08 9.40 3.21
N LEU A 99 8.66 8.14 3.39
CA LEU A 99 7.25 7.77 3.63
C LEU A 99 6.92 7.57 5.12
N GLN A 100 7.92 7.54 5.99
CA GLN A 100 7.79 7.24 7.42
C GLN A 100 7.07 5.90 7.68
N LEU A 101 7.44 4.86 6.91
CA LEU A 101 6.80 3.55 7.03
C LEU A 101 7.30 2.78 8.26
N ASP A 102 6.40 2.12 8.98
CA ASP A 102 6.79 1.06 9.92
C ASP A 102 7.03 -0.24 9.14
N THR A 103 8.29 -0.53 8.85
CA THR A 103 8.70 -1.76 8.15
C THR A 103 8.77 -3.01 9.07
N THR A 104 8.57 -2.80 10.37
CA THR A 104 8.55 -3.88 11.36
C THR A 104 7.19 -4.54 11.35
N ASN A 105 6.12 -3.75 11.48
CA ASN A 105 4.77 -4.27 11.77
C ASN A 105 3.75 -4.03 10.65
N GLU A 106 3.91 -2.99 9.83
CA GLU A 106 2.84 -2.57 8.90
C GLU A 106 3.19 -2.85 7.45
N TRP A 107 4.42 -2.56 7.04
CA TRP A 107 4.84 -2.63 5.65
C TRP A 107 6.05 -3.53 5.46
N LYS A 108 6.16 -4.13 4.28
CA LYS A 108 7.37 -4.82 3.83
C LYS A 108 7.79 -4.24 2.50
N ILE A 109 9.11 -4.09 2.37
CA ILE A 109 9.77 -3.61 1.16
C ILE A 109 10.68 -4.73 0.68
N VAL A 110 10.46 -5.23 -0.53
CA VAL A 110 11.40 -6.10 -1.24
C VAL A 110 12.15 -5.21 -2.20
N GLU A 111 13.39 -4.89 -1.85
CA GLU A 111 14.25 -4.10 -2.70
C GLU A 111 14.42 -4.80 -4.06
N GLY A 112 14.17 -4.06 -5.15
CA GLY A 112 14.84 -4.34 -6.40
C GLY A 112 16.34 -4.27 -6.12
N ALA A 113 17.12 -5.19 -6.65
CA ALA A 113 18.58 -5.21 -6.47
C ALA A 113 19.20 -3.81 -6.71
N ALA A 114 20.50 -3.63 -6.43
CA ALA A 114 21.21 -2.35 -6.64
C ALA A 114 20.99 -1.68 -8.02
N ASP A 115 20.46 -2.43 -9.00
CA ASP A 115 19.87 -1.96 -10.24
C ASP A 115 18.56 -1.17 -10.05
N GLN A 116 18.66 0.14 -10.26
CA GLN A 116 17.55 1.11 -10.22
C GLN A 116 16.47 0.90 -11.30
N SER A 117 16.69 0.02 -12.29
CA SER A 117 15.67 -0.36 -13.29
C SER A 117 14.72 -1.45 -12.79
N THR A 118 15.11 -2.17 -11.73
CA THR A 118 14.26 -3.20 -11.11
C THR A 118 13.26 -2.55 -10.17
N ALA A 119 11.98 -2.92 -10.32
CA ALA A 119 10.93 -2.45 -9.44
C ALA A 119 11.12 -2.95 -8.01
N THR A 120 11.04 -2.04 -7.04
CA THR A 120 10.90 -2.37 -5.62
C THR A 120 9.45 -2.65 -5.31
N ILE A 121 9.21 -3.69 -4.51
CA ILE A 121 7.86 -4.14 -4.17
C ILE A 121 7.53 -3.75 -2.74
N LEU A 122 6.41 -3.05 -2.55
CA LEU A 122 5.87 -2.67 -1.26
C LEU A 122 4.54 -3.37 -1.03
N TYR A 123 4.36 -4.00 0.13
CA TYR A 123 3.11 -4.68 0.49
C TYR A 123 2.84 -4.58 1.99
N GLN A 124 1.57 -4.70 2.37
CA GLN A 124 1.16 -4.65 3.77
C GLN A 124 1.46 -5.99 4.46
N VAL A 125 1.94 -5.95 5.71
CA VAL A 125 2.11 -7.14 6.54
C VAL A 125 0.77 -7.87 6.70
N GLY A 126 0.78 -9.18 6.47
CA GLY A 126 -0.43 -10.02 6.55
C GLY A 126 -1.31 -10.00 5.30
N SER A 127 -0.95 -9.22 4.26
CA SER A 127 -1.61 -9.33 2.94
C SER A 127 -1.31 -10.69 2.29
N PRO A 128 -2.14 -11.15 1.33
CA PRO A 128 -1.94 -12.41 0.61
C PRO A 128 -0.76 -12.38 -0.39
N TYR A 129 0.03 -11.29 -0.41
CA TYR A 129 1.15 -11.13 -1.31
C TYR A 129 2.13 -12.31 -1.25
N SER A 130 2.53 -12.78 -2.43
CA SER A 130 3.64 -13.71 -2.61
C SER A 130 4.24 -13.49 -4.01
N SER A 131 5.34 -14.16 -4.35
CA SER A 131 5.92 -14.09 -5.70
C SER A 131 4.96 -14.56 -6.81
N THR A 132 3.87 -15.24 -6.45
CA THR A 132 2.83 -15.73 -7.38
C THR A 132 1.48 -15.04 -7.21
N VAL A 133 1.29 -14.22 -6.16
CA VAL A 133 0.01 -13.55 -5.84
C VAL A 133 0.23 -12.04 -5.79
N ALA A 134 -0.40 -11.35 -6.74
CA ALA A 134 -0.34 -9.90 -6.90
C ALA A 134 -1.19 -9.18 -5.84
N CYS A 135 -0.56 -8.70 -4.76
CA CYS A 135 -1.18 -7.81 -3.79
C CYS A 135 -0.15 -6.82 -3.23
N ASN A 136 0.36 -5.98 -4.11
CA ASN A 136 1.51 -5.13 -3.85
C ASN A 136 1.53 -3.86 -4.71
N LEU A 137 2.34 -2.89 -4.30
CA LEU A 137 2.73 -1.73 -5.08
C LEU A 137 4.14 -1.96 -5.63
N GLU A 138 4.31 -1.80 -6.94
CA GLU A 138 5.61 -1.79 -7.61
C GLU A 138 6.03 -0.35 -7.86
N TYR A 139 7.24 -0.01 -7.41
CA TYR A 139 7.87 1.29 -7.61
C TYR A 139 9.16 1.16 -8.41
N THR A 140 9.26 1.91 -9.50
CA THR A 140 10.49 2.04 -10.28
C THR A 140 10.87 3.53 -10.32
N PRO A 141 12.08 3.90 -9.85
CA PRO A 141 12.59 5.27 -9.95
C PRO A 141 12.64 5.79 -11.38
N ALA A 142 12.87 7.11 -11.53
CA ALA A 142 13.13 7.69 -12.83
C ALA A 142 14.37 7.04 -13.49
N GLN A 143 14.28 6.75 -14.79
CA GLN A 143 15.35 6.10 -15.56
C GLN A 143 16.16 7.07 -16.43
N SER A 144 15.76 8.34 -16.49
CA SER A 144 16.44 9.39 -17.24
C SER A 144 16.14 10.76 -16.65
N VAL A 145 16.97 11.74 -17.00
CA VAL A 145 16.68 13.15 -16.74
C VAL A 145 15.31 13.51 -17.35
N ASN A 146 14.46 14.19 -16.57
CA ASN A 146 13.06 14.51 -16.89
C ASN A 146 12.12 13.29 -17.05
N GLY A 147 12.60 12.07 -16.82
CA GLY A 147 11.77 10.88 -16.74
C GLY A 147 10.99 10.88 -15.43
N LEU A 148 9.74 10.39 -15.47
CA LEU A 148 8.93 10.24 -14.26
C LEU A 148 9.12 8.83 -13.68
N PRO A 149 9.10 8.68 -12.34
CA PRO A 149 9.01 7.36 -11.72
C PRO A 149 7.70 6.67 -12.08
N THR A 150 7.71 5.34 -12.06
CA THR A 150 6.54 4.51 -12.35
C THR A 150 5.99 3.90 -11.05
N TYR A 151 4.67 3.91 -10.91
CA TYR A 151 3.95 3.39 -9.75
C TYR A 151 2.83 2.48 -10.23
N THR A 152 2.91 1.18 -9.93
CA THR A 152 1.92 0.20 -10.39
C THR A 152 1.34 -0.57 -9.22
N VAL A 153 0.05 -0.40 -8.97
CA VAL A 153 -0.68 -1.24 -7.99
C VAL A 153 -1.07 -2.54 -8.68
N LYS A 154 -0.62 -3.66 -8.10
CA LYS A 154 -0.97 -5.02 -8.50
C LYS A 154 -1.90 -5.59 -7.42
N ALA A 155 -3.19 -5.65 -7.71
CA ALA A 155 -4.22 -6.03 -6.73
C ALA A 155 -5.11 -7.19 -7.21
N ASP A 156 -4.69 -7.93 -8.23
CA ASP A 156 -5.48 -9.02 -8.82
C ASP A 156 -5.60 -10.25 -7.89
N GLY A 157 -4.71 -10.34 -6.90
CA GLY A 157 -4.67 -11.39 -5.88
C GLY A 157 -4.83 -10.87 -4.46
N CYS A 158 -5.23 -9.60 -4.30
CA CYS A 158 -5.87 -9.13 -3.08
C CYS A 158 -7.32 -9.67 -3.07
#